data_AF-A0A151T000-F1
#
_entry.id   AF-A0A151T000-F1
#
_cell.length_a   1.000
_cell.length_b   1.000
_cell.length_c   1.000
_cell.angle_alpha   90.00
_cell.angle_beta   90.00
_cell.angle_gamma   90.00
#
_symmetry.space_group_name_H-M   'P 1'
#
loop_
_entity.id
_entity.type
_entity.pdbx_description
1 polymer ?
#
loop_
_entity_poly.entity_id
_entity_poly.type
_entity_poly.pdbx_seq_one_letter_code
_entity_poly.pdbx_strand_id
1 'polypeptide(L)'
;MWKSHKICKLSISKLIRVKPCQPGERVYMAGTLNTPFFYMYQCFFRDLGVCLPFMQFECDFLNFVNVAPYQLHPNSWGFLRTFQVLCSALGMGCRCPFFFIFTNSNWANLPWVGYP
;
A
#
# COMPACT_ATOMS: atom_id res chain seq x y z
N MET A 1 1.99 -24.10 2.17
CA MET A 1 2.15 -23.80 0.73
C MET A 1 2.01 -22.30 0.49
N TRP A 2 3.11 -21.56 0.34
CA TRP A 2 3.05 -20.16 -0.08
C TRP A 2 2.77 -20.11 -1.58
N LYS A 3 1.54 -19.78 -1.98
CA LYS A 3 1.28 -19.38 -3.37
C LYS A 3 2.17 -18.16 -3.65
N SER A 4 3.03 -18.23 -4.67
CA SER A 4 3.85 -17.09 -5.12
C SER A 4 2.94 -16.00 -5.68
N HIS A 5 2.53 -15.08 -4.83
CA HIS A 5 1.84 -13.85 -5.25
C HIS A 5 2.89 -12.93 -5.89
N LYS A 6 2.53 -12.28 -6.98
CA LYS A 6 3.42 -11.34 -7.69
C LYS A 6 3.55 -10.06 -6.87
N ILE A 7 4.52 -10.06 -5.95
CA ILE A 7 4.84 -8.92 -5.08
C ILE A 7 5.42 -7.74 -5.89
N CYS A 8 6.09 -8.04 -7.00
CA CYS A 8 6.72 -7.06 -7.87
C CYS A 8 6.67 -7.48 -9.33
N LYS A 9 6.84 -6.52 -10.24
CA LYS A 9 7.00 -6.79 -11.67
C LYS A 9 8.26 -7.62 -11.92
N LEU A 10 8.20 -8.53 -12.91
CA LEU A 10 9.29 -9.45 -13.24
C LEU A 10 10.61 -8.71 -13.59
N SER A 11 10.50 -7.51 -14.15
CA SER A 11 11.64 -6.66 -14.50
C SER A 11 12.44 -6.19 -13.28
N ILE A 12 11.81 -6.05 -12.12
CA ILE A 12 12.47 -5.55 -10.90
C ILE A 12 12.59 -6.61 -9.80
N SER A 13 12.14 -7.84 -10.06
CA SER A 13 12.14 -8.91 -9.04
C SER A 13 13.54 -9.28 -8.56
N LYS A 14 14.58 -9.00 -9.35
CA LYS A 14 15.99 -9.18 -8.98
C LYS A 14 16.53 -8.04 -8.09
N LEU A 15 15.85 -6.90 -8.05
CA LEU A 15 16.27 -5.70 -7.29
C LEU A 15 15.65 -5.64 -5.90
N ILE A 16 14.56 -6.38 -5.66
CA ILE A 16 13.85 -6.38 -4.38
C ILE A 16 14.02 -7.72 -3.69
N ARG A 17 14.41 -7.69 -2.42
CA ARG A 17 14.43 -8.86 -1.54
C ARG A 17 13.34 -8.75 -0.49
N VAL A 18 12.43 -9.71 -0.49
CA VAL A 18 11.35 -9.79 0.50
C VAL A 18 11.75 -10.82 1.57
N LYS A 19 11.58 -10.46 2.84
CA LYS A 19 11.80 -11.37 3.98
C LYS A 19 10.61 -11.28 4.94
N PRO A 20 10.20 -12.39 5.57
CA PRO A 20 9.24 -12.33 6.66
C PRO A 20 9.87 -11.60 7.86
N CYS A 21 9.04 -10.82 8.58
CA CYS A 21 9.45 -10.22 9.85
C CYS A 21 9.70 -11.32 10.88
N GLN A 22 10.73 -11.14 11.71
CA GLN A 22 11.03 -12.07 12.80
C GLN A 22 10.03 -11.89 13.97
N PRO A 23 9.72 -12.96 14.72
CA PRO A 23 8.93 -12.82 15.95
C PRO A 23 9.60 -11.83 16.91
N GLY A 24 8.88 -10.79 17.33
CA GLY A 24 9.39 -9.75 18.24
C GLY A 24 10.15 -8.61 17.55
N GLU A 25 10.28 -8.62 16.23
CA GLU A 25 10.85 -7.51 15.46
C GLU A 25 9.94 -6.27 15.56
N ARG A 26 10.55 -5.15 15.97
CA ARG A 26 9.84 -3.88 16.14
C ARG A 26 9.75 -3.16 14.80
N VAL A 27 8.54 -3.13 14.23
CA VAL A 27 8.20 -2.68 12.85
C VAL A 27 8.30 -1.16 12.63
N TYR A 28 8.91 -0.41 13.55
CA TYR A 28 8.93 1.07 13.51
C TYR A 28 10.33 1.69 13.34
N MET A 29 11.39 0.89 13.31
CA MET A 29 12.76 1.39 13.10
C MET A 29 13.19 1.19 11.64
N ALA A 30 13.53 2.28 10.96
CA ALA A 30 14.40 2.21 9.78
C ALA A 30 15.76 1.69 10.27
N GLY A 31 16.09 0.45 9.96
CA GLY A 31 17.30 -0.18 10.48
C GLY A 31 18.56 0.49 9.93
N THR A 32 19.66 0.36 10.68
CA THR A 32 21.00 0.85 10.36
C THR A 32 21.69 0.09 9.22
N LEU A 33 20.93 -0.67 8.42
CA LEU A 33 21.47 -1.47 7.32
C LEU A 33 21.86 -0.56 6.15
N ASN A 34 23.03 -0.81 5.55
CA ASN A 34 23.55 -0.14 4.35
C ASN A 34 22.64 -0.25 3.10
N THR A 35 21.48 -0.89 3.22
CA THR A 35 20.51 -1.07 2.13
C THR A 35 19.15 -0.54 2.58
N PRO A 36 18.52 0.38 1.83
CA PRO A 36 17.22 0.92 2.19
C PRO A 36 16.17 -0.20 2.17
N PHE A 37 15.38 -0.29 3.24
CA PHE A 37 14.28 -1.23 3.36
C PHE A 37 13.08 -0.57 4.05
N PHE A 38 11.91 -1.15 3.87
CA PHE A 38 10.67 -0.74 4.53
C PHE A 38 9.85 -1.97 4.89
N TYR A 39 9.02 -1.84 5.92
CA TYR A 39 8.08 -2.88 6.31
C TYR A 39 6.78 -2.75 5.53
N MET A 40 6.06 -3.85 5.33
CA MET A 40 4.74 -3.82 4.70
C MET A 40 3.95 -5.04 5.12
N TYR A 41 2.64 -4.89 5.27
CA TYR A 41 1.78 -6.01 5.60
C TYR A 41 1.68 -6.98 4.43
N GLN A 42 1.79 -8.28 4.71
CA GLN A 42 1.70 -9.32 3.69
C GLN A 42 0.34 -9.32 2.95
N CYS A 43 -0.74 -8.92 3.64
CA CYS A 43 -2.08 -8.85 3.06
C CYS A 43 -2.16 -7.85 1.90
N PHE A 44 -1.26 -6.86 1.79
CA PHE A 44 -1.33 -5.90 0.69
C PHE A 44 -0.98 -6.56 -0.64
N PHE A 45 0.00 -7.47 -0.63
CA PHE A 45 0.40 -8.20 -1.83
C PHE A 45 -0.56 -9.38 -2.11
N ARG A 46 -0.96 -10.08 -1.05
CA ARG A 46 -1.77 -11.29 -1.17
C ARG A 46 -3.23 -11.00 -1.47
N ASP A 47 -3.83 -10.09 -0.69
CA ASP A 47 -5.28 -9.90 -0.64
C ASP A 47 -5.69 -8.64 -1.42
N LEU A 48 -4.85 -7.59 -1.42
CA LEU A 48 -5.15 -6.31 -2.09
C LEU A 48 -4.52 -6.18 -3.50
N GLY A 49 -3.64 -7.10 -3.88
CA GLY A 49 -2.99 -7.11 -5.20
C GLY A 49 -2.08 -5.92 -5.47
N VAL A 50 -1.59 -5.25 -4.42
CA VAL A 50 -0.57 -4.19 -4.54
C VAL A 50 0.70 -4.81 -5.11
N CYS A 51 1.39 -4.10 -6.00
CA CYS A 51 2.59 -4.62 -6.67
C CYS A 51 3.66 -3.52 -6.76
N LEU A 52 4.92 -3.89 -6.54
CA LEU A 52 6.05 -2.97 -6.67
C LEU A 52 6.59 -2.89 -8.12
N PRO A 53 7.09 -1.73 -8.57
CA PRO A 53 7.04 -0.44 -7.87
C PRO A 53 5.59 0.07 -7.84
N PHE A 54 5.25 0.85 -6.81
CA PHE A 54 3.93 1.47 -6.68
C PHE A 54 3.55 2.22 -7.97
N MET A 55 2.26 2.24 -8.28
CA MET A 55 1.75 3.04 -9.40
C MET A 55 1.93 4.53 -9.09
N GLN A 56 2.08 5.36 -10.12
CA GLN A 56 2.23 6.81 -9.95
C GLN A 56 1.13 7.39 -9.05
N PHE A 57 -0.12 6.98 -9.27
CA PHE A 57 -1.25 7.38 -8.44
C PHE A 57 -1.11 6.97 -6.96
N GLU A 58 -0.57 5.78 -6.67
CA GLU A 58 -0.37 5.34 -5.28
C GLU A 58 0.70 6.19 -4.60
N CYS A 59 1.78 6.52 -5.31
CA CYS A 59 2.80 7.46 -4.84
C CYS A 59 2.21 8.86 -4.60
N ASP A 60 1.43 9.37 -5.55
CA ASP A 60 0.81 10.69 -5.46
C ASP A 60 -0.20 10.75 -4.30
N PHE A 61 -0.96 9.66 -4.08
CA PHE A 61 -1.87 9.52 -2.95
C PHE A 61 -1.12 9.55 -1.62
N LEU A 62 -0.09 8.71 -1.46
CA LEU A 62 0.72 8.65 -0.25
C LEU A 62 1.42 9.98 0.05
N ASN A 63 1.90 10.66 -0.99
CA ASN A 63 2.48 11.99 -0.87
C ASN A 63 1.43 13.04 -0.49
N PHE A 64 0.23 12.95 -1.06
CA PHE A 64 -0.89 13.84 -0.73
C PHE A 64 -1.32 13.70 0.73
N VAL A 65 -1.41 12.48 1.25
CA VAL A 65 -1.74 12.25 2.67
C VAL A 65 -0.53 12.41 3.60
N ASN A 66 0.68 12.55 3.06
CA ASN A 66 1.95 12.61 3.80
C ASN A 66 2.15 11.40 4.73
N VAL A 67 1.85 10.20 4.23
CA VAL A 67 1.92 8.94 4.99
C VAL A 67 2.77 7.92 4.23
N ALA A 68 3.63 7.18 4.94
CA ALA A 68 4.41 6.11 4.34
C ALA A 68 3.54 4.88 4.03
N PRO A 69 3.87 4.05 3.01
CA PRO A 69 3.05 2.88 2.65
C PRO A 69 2.67 1.96 3.82
N TYR A 70 3.57 1.83 4.80
CA TYR A 70 3.41 0.97 5.97
C TYR A 70 2.55 1.55 7.09
N GLN A 71 2.42 2.88 7.14
CA GLN A 71 1.60 3.58 8.12
C GLN A 71 0.11 3.56 7.74
N LEU A 72 -0.18 3.38 6.45
CA LEU A 72 -1.54 3.29 5.96
C LEU A 72 -2.13 1.91 6.33
N HIS A 73 -3.26 1.93 7.05
CA HIS A 73 -3.91 0.70 7.52
C HIS A 73 -4.34 -0.19 6.33
N PRO A 74 -4.29 -1.54 6.46
CA PRO A 74 -4.78 -2.46 5.43
C PRO A 74 -6.16 -2.11 4.85
N ASN A 75 -7.11 -1.70 5.69
CA ASN A 75 -8.43 -1.29 5.22
C ASN A 75 -8.37 -0.08 4.28
N SER A 76 -7.58 0.94 4.65
CA SER A 76 -7.40 2.15 3.85
C SER A 76 -6.77 1.84 2.49
N TRP A 77 -5.79 0.94 2.45
CA TRP A 77 -5.26 0.41 1.19
C TRP A 77 -6.32 -0.32 0.36
N GLY A 78 -7.18 -1.12 0.99
CA GLY A 78 -8.29 -1.79 0.31
C GLY A 78 -9.26 -0.83 -0.36
N PHE A 79 -9.57 0.29 0.28
CA PHE A 79 -10.37 1.36 -0.31
C PHE A 79 -9.66 2.00 -1.51
N LEU A 80 -8.35 2.27 -1.40
CA LEU A 80 -7.56 2.83 -2.49
C LEU A 80 -7.58 1.92 -3.72
N ARG A 81 -7.41 0.60 -3.51
CA ARG A 81 -7.46 -0.40 -4.58
C ARG A 81 -8.85 -0.48 -5.22
N THR A 82 -9.91 -0.49 -4.41
CA THR A 82 -11.30 -0.50 -4.91
C THR A 82 -11.58 0.74 -5.78
N PHE A 83 -11.13 1.92 -5.33
CA PHE A 83 -11.26 3.15 -6.10
C PHE A 83 -10.51 3.08 -7.43
N GLN A 84 -9.29 2.55 -7.47
CA GLN A 84 -8.54 2.38 -8.72
C GLN A 84 -9.25 1.47 -9.73
N VAL A 85 -9.81 0.35 -9.25
CA VAL A 85 -10.58 -0.57 -10.09
C VAL A 85 -11.84 0.11 -10.62
N LEU A 86 -12.55 0.85 -9.77
CA LEU A 86 -13.74 1.60 -10.15
C LEU A 86 -13.43 2.68 -11.21
N CYS A 87 -12.39 3.48 -11.00
CA CYS A 87 -11.93 4.47 -11.98
C CYS A 87 -11.57 3.81 -13.32
N SER A 88 -10.86 2.67 -13.29
CA SER A 88 -10.49 1.93 -14.49
C SER A 88 -11.73 1.41 -15.23
N ALA A 89 -12.72 0.87 -14.50
CA ALA A 89 -13.97 0.40 -15.07
C ALA A 89 -14.81 1.53 -15.69
N LEU A 90 -14.74 2.73 -15.11
CA LEU A 90 -15.43 3.93 -15.61
C LEU A 90 -14.64 4.69 -16.69
N GLY A 91 -13.43 4.23 -17.04
CA GLY A 91 -12.54 4.93 -17.99
C GLY A 91 -12.05 6.30 -17.49
N MET A 92 -12.09 6.55 -16.18
CA MET A 92 -11.68 7.81 -15.57
C MET A 92 -10.27 7.71 -14.96
N GLY A 93 -9.55 8.83 -14.95
CA GLY A 93 -8.27 8.91 -14.24
C GLY A 93 -8.47 8.88 -12.72
N CYS A 94 -7.65 8.09 -12.02
CA CYS A 94 -7.59 8.11 -10.56
C CYS A 94 -6.99 9.44 -10.08
N ARG A 95 -7.71 10.21 -9.26
CA ARG A 95 -7.21 11.47 -8.66
C ARG A 95 -7.52 11.53 -7.18
N CYS A 96 -6.60 12.08 -6.38
CA CYS A 96 -6.74 12.15 -4.93
C CYS A 96 -8.04 12.85 -4.47
N PRO A 97 -8.46 14.00 -5.03
CA PRO A 97 -9.71 14.64 -4.60
C PRO A 97 -10.95 13.77 -4.79
N PHE A 98 -11.02 12.99 -5.88
CA PHE A 98 -12.14 12.08 -6.14
C PHE A 98 -12.15 10.90 -5.18
N PHE A 99 -10.97 10.44 -4.73
CA PHE A 99 -10.89 9.42 -3.68
C PHE A 99 -11.50 9.94 -2.37
N PHE A 100 -11.19 11.18 -1.96
CA PHE A 100 -11.78 11.75 -0.75
C PHE A 100 -13.29 11.96 -0.87
N ILE A 101 -13.81 12.29 -2.04
CA ILE A 101 -15.26 12.33 -2.25
C ILE A 101 -15.86 10.93 -2.10
N PHE A 102 -15.24 9.92 -2.71
CA PHE A 102 -15.66 8.52 -2.60
C PHE A 102 -15.67 8.01 -1.14
N THR A 103 -14.69 8.41 -0.33
CA THR A 103 -14.62 7.98 1.08
C THR A 103 -15.46 8.84 2.03
N ASN A 104 -15.62 10.14 1.78
CA ASN A 104 -16.45 11.03 2.60
C ASN A 104 -17.96 10.77 2.47
N SER A 105 -18.42 10.28 1.32
CA SER A 105 -19.85 10.05 1.11
C SER A 105 -20.46 8.90 1.92
N ASN A 106 -19.68 8.07 2.62
CA ASN A 106 -20.26 6.96 3.39
C ASN A 106 -19.58 6.57 4.73
N TRP A 107 -18.35 6.99 5.07
CA TRP A 107 -17.64 6.36 6.21
C TRP A 107 -16.71 7.29 7.01
N ALA A 108 -17.23 8.45 7.45
CA ALA A 108 -16.52 9.47 8.23
C ALA A 108 -15.95 9.03 9.61
N ASN A 109 -16.11 7.76 10.03
CA ASN A 109 -15.77 7.29 11.38
C ASN A 109 -14.71 6.17 11.44
N LEU A 110 -14.03 5.81 10.34
CA LEU A 110 -12.96 4.80 10.42
C LEU A 110 -11.63 5.44 10.85
N PRO A 111 -10.87 4.85 11.78
CA PRO A 111 -9.54 5.34 12.16
C PRO A 111 -8.57 5.07 11.00
N TRP A 112 -8.35 6.08 10.16
CA TRP A 112 -7.53 6.00 8.94
C TRP A 112 -6.02 5.93 9.20
N VAL A 113 -5.60 6.17 10.44
CA VAL A 113 -4.21 6.13 10.91
C VAL A 113 -4.16 5.22 12.13
N GLY A 114 -3.36 4.15 12.06
CA GLY A 114 -2.99 3.40 13.25
C GLY A 114 -2.17 4.34 14.15
N TYR A 115 -2.72 4.73 15.29
CA TYR A 115 -1.93 5.43 16.30
C TYR A 115 -0.84 4.48 16.84
N PRO A 116 0.34 5.01 17.22
CA PRO A 116 1.48 4.24 17.69
C PRO A 116 1.18 3.42 18.96
#